data_AF-A0A699XT31-F1
#
_entry.id   AF-A0A699XT31-F1
#
_cell.length_a   1.000
_cell.length_b   1.000
_cell.length_c   1.000
_cell.angle_alpha   90.00
_cell.angle_beta   90.00
_cell.angle_gamma   90.00
#
_symmetry.space_group_name_H-M   'P 1'
#
loop_
_entity.id
_entity.type
_entity.pdbx_description
1 polymer ?
#
loop_
_entity_poly.entity_id
_entity_poly.type
_entity_poly.pdbx_seq_one_letter_code
_entity_poly.pdbx_strand_id
1 'polypeptide(L)' 'IEPDLISRIKEAQKKDSEIWTIVENLDKQVEFRLDDDNVLWQDTRLVVPNDASLREALLT' A
#
# COMPACT_ATOMS: atom_id res chain seq x y z
N ILE A 1 -16.18 9.86 12.35
CA ILE A 1 -16.17 8.57 11.62
C ILE A 1 -14.72 8.17 11.58
N GLU A 2 -14.33 7.11 12.30
CA GLU A 2 -12.95 6.62 12.19
C GLU A 2 -12.65 6.33 10.72
N PRO A 3 -11.51 6.80 10.17
CA PRO A 3 -11.13 6.41 8.83
C PRO A 3 -11.01 4.89 8.82
N ASP A 4 -11.72 4.26 7.88
CA ASP A 4 -11.65 2.83 7.65
C ASP A 4 -10.17 2.40 7.53
N LEU A 5 -9.83 1.24 8.09
CA LEU A 5 -8.45 0.74 8.11
C LEU A 5 -7.84 0.72 6.69
N ILE A 6 -8.66 0.46 5.67
CA ILE A 6 -8.24 0.51 4.26
C ILE A 6 -7.82 1.93 3.86
N SER A 7 -8.54 2.97 4.28
CA SER A 7 -8.16 4.36 4.02
C SER A 7 -6.82 4.73 4.65
N ARG A 8 -6.56 4.25 5.89
CA ARG A 8 -5.26 4.46 6.55
C ARG A 8 -4.12 3.77 5.80
N ILE A 9 -4.35 2.55 5.30
CA ILE A 9 -3.36 1.81 4.50
C ILE A 9 -3.09 2.55 3.17
N LYS A 10 -4.12 2.98 2.45
CA LYS A 10 -3.99 3.74 1.19
C LYS A 10 -3.18 5.03 1.39
N GLU A 11 -3.46 5.79 2.44
CA GLU A 11 -2.75 7.04 2.73
C GLU A 11 -1.30 6.81 3.19
N ALA A 12 -1.05 5.72 3.92
CA ALA A 12 0.31 5.36 4.30
C ALA A 12 1.14 4.92 3.07
N GLN A 13 0.55 4.17 2.13
CA GLN A 13 1.25 3.80 0.89
C GLN A 13 1.76 5.01 0.12
N LYS A 14 0.92 6.04 -0.02
CA LYS A 14 1.28 7.27 -0.75
C LYS A 14 2.48 7.99 -0.15
N LYS A 15 2.73 7.81 1.15
CA LYS A 15 3.83 8.45 1.90
C LYS A 15 5.07 7.55 2.03
N ASP A 16 4.96 6.27 1.66
CA ASP A 16 6.03 5.30 1.80
C ASP A 16 6.96 5.35 0.57
N SER A 17 8.20 5.80 0.78
CA SER A 17 9.21 5.92 -0.28
C SER A 17 9.73 4.57 -0.79
N GLU A 18 9.68 3.52 0.03
CA GLU A 18 10.06 2.17 -0.42
C GLU A 18 9.01 1.62 -1.41
N ILE A 19 7.72 1.88 -1.16
CA ILE A 19 6.65 1.55 -2.10
C ILE A 19 6.80 2.31 -3.42
N TRP A 20 7.12 3.61 -3.37
CA TRP A 20 7.42 4.36 -4.59
C TRP A 20 8.63 3.82 -5.35
N THR A 21 9.64 3.31 -4.65
CA THR A 21 10.79 2.64 -5.29
C THR A 21 10.36 1.35 -6.01
N ILE A 22 9.40 0.60 -5.46
CA ILE A 22 8.83 -0.59 -6.13
C ILE A 22 8.03 -0.17 -7.37
N VAL A 23 7.23 0.89 -7.26
CA VAL A 23 6.49 1.48 -8.40
C VAL A 23 7.43 1.93 -9.52
N GLU A 24 8.56 2.55 -9.20
CA GLU A 24 9.55 2.94 -10.23
C GLU A 24 10.20 1.72 -10.89
N ASN A 25 10.29 0.60 -10.17
CA ASN A 25 10.82 -0.66 -10.69
C ASN A 25 9.75 -1.59 -11.30
N LEU A 26 8.47 -1.21 -11.27
CA LEU A 26 7.34 -2.02 -11.76
C LEU A 26 7.47 -2.41 -13.24
N ASP A 27 8.16 -1.58 -14.02
CA ASP A 27 8.46 -1.84 -15.44
C ASP A 27 9.20 -3.18 -15.66
N LYS A 28 9.73 -3.78 -14.59
CA LYS A 28 10.46 -5.05 -14.60
C LYS A 28 9.68 -6.24 -13.98
N GLN A 29 8.49 -6.04 -13.38
CA GLN A 29 7.75 -7.11 -12.71
C GLN A 29 6.23 -7.10 -13.00
N VAL A 30 5.72 -8.25 -13.47
CA VAL A 30 4.36 -8.41 -14.05
C VAL A 30 3.24 -8.54 -12.99
N GLU A 31 3.59 -8.74 -11.71
CA GLU A 31 2.62 -9.14 -10.67
C GLU A 31 2.01 -7.95 -9.89
N PHE A 32 2.63 -6.77 -9.97
CA PHE A 32 2.16 -5.58 -9.29
C PHE A 32 1.38 -4.65 -10.22
N ARG A 33 0.34 -4.00 -9.68
CA ARG A 33 -0.53 -3.07 -10.42
C ARG A 33 -0.83 -1.86 -9.56
N LEU A 34 -0.82 -0.69 -10.18
CA LEU A 34 -1.39 0.52 -9.60
C LEU A 34 -2.84 0.65 -10.05
N ASP A 35 -3.72 1.02 -9.12
CA ASP A 35 -5.09 1.41 -9.45
C ASP A 35 -5.21 2.92 -9.71
N ASP A 36 -6.45 3.38 -9.98
CA ASP A 36 -6.76 4.79 -10.25
C ASP A 36 -6.48 5.73 -9.05
N ASP A 37 -6.36 5.18 -7.83
CA ASP A 37 -6.04 5.93 -6.61
C ASP A 37 -4.52 5.99 -6.31
N ASN A 38 -3.67 5.50 -7.24
CA ASN A 38 -2.23 5.27 -7.04
C ASN A 38 -1.94 4.31 -5.88
N VAL A 39 -2.81 3.34 -5.65
CA VAL A 39 -2.64 2.32 -4.62
C VAL A 39 -2.02 1.09 -5.26
N LEU A 40 -1.00 0.54 -4.60
CA LEU A 40 -0.26 -0.63 -5.09
C LEU A 40 -0.96 -1.92 -4.66
N TRP A 41 -1.21 -2.77 -5.64
CA TRP A 41 -1.81 -4.09 -5.50
C TRP A 41 -0.86 -5.18 -6.04
N GLN A 42 -0.87 -6.34 -5.40
CA GLN A 42 -0.29 -7.57 -5.95
C GLN A 42 -1.43 -8.53 -6.26
N ASP A 43 -1.68 -8.78 -7.55
CA ASP A 43 -2.86 -9.49 -8.04
C ASP A 43 -4.18 -8.91 -7.48
N THR A 44 -4.72 -9.48 -6.40
CA THR A 44 -5.95 -9.04 -5.71
C THR A 44 -5.71 -8.54 -4.28
N ARG A 45 -4.45 -8.44 -3.85
CA ARG A 45 -4.04 -8.13 -2.47
C ARG A 45 -3.51 -6.71 -2.36
N LEU A 46 -4.00 -5.97 -1.38
CA LEU A 46 -3.50 -4.64 -1.04
C LEU A 46 -2.11 -4.77 -0.40
N VAL A 47 -1.12 -4.05 -0.93
CA VAL A 47 0.20 -3.99 -0.30
C VAL A 47 0.10 -3.19 1.00
N VAL A 48 0.60 -3.69 2.11
CA VAL A 48 0.56 -2.96 3.38
C VAL A 48 1.95 -2.39 3.65
N PRO A 49 2.09 -1.05 3.82
CA PRO A 49 3.35 -0.43 4.24
C PRO A 49 3.84 -1.02 5.55
N ASN A 50 5.17 -1.08 5.76
CA ASN A 50 5.75 -1.54 7.02
C ASN A 50 5.67 -0.46 8.12
N ASP A 51 4.46 0.04 8.37
CA ASP A 51 4.16 1.06 9.36
C ASP A 51 3.75 0.42 10.69
N ALA A 52 4.38 0.85 11.79
CA ALA A 52 4.12 0.29 13.12
C ALA A 52 2.66 0.49 13.58
N SER A 53 2.06 1.64 13.24
CA SER A 53 0.69 1.98 13.62
C SER A 53 -0.35 1.16 12.83
N LEU A 54 -0.04 0.79 11.58
CA LEU A 54 -0.85 -0.14 10.80
C LEU A 54 -0.72 -1.58 11.30
N ARG A 55 0.51 -1.99 11.65
CA ARG A 55 0.75 -3.32 12.23
C ARG A 55 0.01 -3.51 13.56
N GLU A 56 0.01 -2.51 14.44
CA GLU A 56 -0.77 -2.56 15.68
C GLU A 56 -2.28 -2.62 15.41
N ALA A 57 -2.77 -1.85 14.44
CA ALA A 57 -4.18 -1.84 14.08
C ALA A 57 -4.68 -3.16 13.46
N LEU A 58 -3.79 -3.95 12.83
CA LEU A 58 -4.12 -5.28 12.30
C LEU A 58 -4.11 -6.39 13.37
N LEU A 59 -3.50 -6.13 14.53
CA LEU A 59 -3.36 -7.10 15.63
C LEU A 59 -4.42 -6.92 16.72
N THR A 60 -5.34 -5.98 16.56
CA THR A 60 -6.45 -5.67 17.50
C THR A 60 -7.78 -6.06 16.87
#